data_AF-A0A9P4GTW4-F1
#
_entry.id   AF-A0A9P4GTW4-F1
#
_cell.length_a   1.000
_cell.length_b   1.000
_cell.length_c   1.000
_cell.angle_alpha   90.00
_cell.angle_beta   90.00
_cell.angle_gamma   90.00
#
_symmetry.space_group_name_H-M   'P 1'
#
loop_
_entity.id
_entity.type
_entity.pdbx_description
1 polymer ?
#
loop_
_entity_poly.entity_id
_entity_poly.type
_entity_poly.pdbx_seq_one_letter_code
_entity_poly.pdbx_strand_id
1 'polypeptide(L)'
;MPGNDLRLLALDGGGVRGLSALMILEQLMEAVDPDAPPKPCDYFDMIGGTSTGGLIAVMLGRLRMTVGEAIIAYLSLSNRVFQKKAHRVTVKGKIQGRFDSDELARAIKEVVKQQGLPEDALLKDASDAQCKVFVCATSKQTSETVCLTSYRTSRGNNDLLKSVTMWEACRATSAASTFFDPISVGRFGEEFVDGATGANNPVREVWDQAQLAWGPEPLEGKVKCLVSIGTGVPSLKPFKDDVLHIGETLIAIATETEQTAERFRRERQLLDSTGRYYRFNVVRGLEDIGLEEAAKVKEMAAATRRYINSHEVHTHMQACAGIVARREYFGEYQTAFSLQGVPQVSHFVDRPAQMEEVERVLLPRHPQNGRQTRYILRGLGGIGKTQLAVEFARRHHRRFSAVFWLDGRSEDSLKQSIASCASRIPQSQIAETSRAYGADSSVDLDAVVRDVLGWLARSDNTAWLLIFDNVDREYSKNGSDADAYDIKCYLSGADHGSVLITTRLARLEQLGESQELGKVDKAQAKAIFESWYKQAYALGEQLLGRLDGLPLAIAQAGAYLQES
;
A
#
# COMPACT_ATOMS: atom_id res chain seq x y z
N MET A 1 13.67 -2.12 -17.34
CA MET A 1 13.06 -2.69 -16.11
C MET A 1 11.59 -2.34 -16.12
N PRO A 2 10.66 -3.30 -16.08
CA PRO A 2 9.24 -2.99 -16.09
C PRO A 2 8.83 -2.29 -14.78
N GLY A 3 8.27 -1.08 -14.91
CA GLY A 3 7.14 -0.55 -14.12
C GLY A 3 7.16 -0.62 -12.60
N ASN A 4 8.14 -0.09 -11.86
CA ASN A 4 7.92 0.11 -10.43
C ASN A 4 6.98 1.31 -10.21
N ASP A 5 5.74 1.05 -9.80
CA ASP A 5 4.76 2.03 -9.31
C ASP A 5 5.13 2.48 -7.88
N LEU A 6 6.15 3.33 -7.76
CA LEU A 6 6.73 3.77 -6.49
C LEU A 6 5.77 4.65 -5.69
N ARG A 7 5.63 4.35 -4.40
CA ARG A 7 4.91 5.16 -3.40
C ARG A 7 5.90 5.66 -2.37
N LEU A 8 5.95 6.98 -2.22
CA LEU A 8 6.95 7.65 -1.39
C LEU A 8 6.25 8.46 -0.29
N LEU A 9 6.80 8.45 0.92
CA LEU A 9 6.31 9.20 2.07
C LEU A 9 7.41 10.12 2.62
N ALA A 10 7.11 11.41 2.73
CA ALA A 10 7.95 12.45 3.33
C ALA A 10 7.28 12.99 4.60
N LEU A 11 8.03 13.04 5.70
CA LEU A 11 7.53 13.46 7.01
C LEU A 11 8.35 14.64 7.55
N ASP A 12 7.68 15.77 7.75
CA ASP A 12 8.33 17.00 8.22
C ASP A 12 8.83 16.90 9.67
N GLY A 13 9.81 17.73 10.00
CA GLY A 13 10.17 18.03 11.38
C GLY A 13 9.17 18.99 12.05
N GLY A 14 9.14 19.00 13.39
CA GLY A 14 8.20 19.87 14.11
C GLY A 14 7.98 19.63 15.60
N GLY A 15 8.93 18.99 16.31
CA GLY A 15 8.81 18.74 17.75
C GLY A 15 7.53 17.95 18.08
N VAL A 16 6.91 18.22 19.23
CA VAL A 16 5.70 17.51 19.72
C VAL A 16 4.53 17.46 18.73
N ARG A 17 4.52 18.34 17.71
CA ARG A 17 3.47 18.40 16.69
C ARG A 17 3.54 17.26 15.68
N GLY A 18 4.54 16.38 15.77
CA GLY A 18 4.54 15.09 15.06
C GLY A 18 3.29 14.26 15.27
N LEU A 19 2.58 14.45 16.39
CA LEU A 19 1.26 13.86 16.61
C LEU A 19 0.28 14.21 15.47
N SER A 20 0.31 15.46 14.98
CA SER A 20 -0.56 15.88 13.88
C SER A 20 -0.23 15.10 12.59
N ALA A 21 1.05 14.90 12.29
CA ALA A 21 1.46 14.12 11.12
C ALA A 21 1.03 12.65 11.24
N LEU A 22 1.19 12.05 12.42
CA LEU A 22 0.72 10.69 12.70
C LEU A 22 -0.80 10.56 12.57
N MET A 23 -1.58 11.50 13.08
CA MET A 23 -3.06 11.48 12.96
C MET A 23 -3.52 11.63 11.50
N ILE A 24 -2.84 12.46 10.71
CA ILE A 24 -3.12 12.58 9.27
C ILE A 24 -2.82 11.25 8.57
N LEU A 25 -1.69 10.63 8.89
CA LEU A 25 -1.32 9.34 8.32
C LEU A 25 -2.25 8.21 8.78
N GLU A 26 -2.69 8.22 10.03
CA GLU A 26 -3.67 7.27 10.57
C GLU A 26 -4.95 7.31 9.74
N GLN A 27 -5.48 8.52 9.51
CA GLN A 27 -6.66 8.70 8.66
C GLN A 27 -6.42 8.23 7.21
N LEU A 28 -5.23 8.47 6.66
CA LEU A 28 -4.89 8.00 5.31
C LEU A 28 -4.89 6.47 5.24
N MET A 29 -4.30 5.80 6.23
CA MET A 29 -4.24 4.33 6.28
C MET A 29 -5.63 3.73 6.54
N GLU A 30 -6.46 4.35 7.38
CA GLU A 30 -7.87 3.98 7.56
C GLU A 30 -8.69 4.17 6.27
N ALA A 31 -8.39 5.20 5.48
CA ALA A 31 -9.05 5.39 4.17
C ALA A 31 -8.60 4.34 3.13
N VAL A 32 -7.45 3.68 3.33
CA VAL A 32 -6.99 2.57 2.48
C VAL A 32 -7.72 1.27 2.83
N ASP A 33 -7.86 0.95 4.12
CA ASP A 33 -8.65 -0.17 4.62
C ASP A 33 -9.25 0.21 6.00
N PRO A 34 -10.56 0.50 6.08
CA PRO A 34 -11.20 0.92 7.32
C PRO A 34 -11.27 -0.16 8.40
N ASP A 35 -11.33 -1.44 8.01
CA ASP A 35 -11.50 -2.56 8.92
C ASP A 35 -10.15 -3.06 9.45
N ALA A 36 -9.11 -2.96 8.63
CA ALA A 36 -7.75 -3.35 8.96
C ALA A 36 -6.71 -2.39 8.37
N PRO A 37 -6.57 -1.16 8.93
CA PRO A 37 -5.63 -0.17 8.43
C PRO A 37 -4.22 -0.76 8.31
N PRO A 38 -3.60 -0.72 7.12
CA PRO A 38 -2.36 -1.43 6.92
C PRO A 38 -1.17 -0.70 7.54
N LYS A 39 -0.05 -1.41 7.67
CA LYS A 39 1.23 -0.79 8.07
C LYS A 39 1.76 0.09 6.93
N PRO A 40 2.24 1.32 7.23
CA PRO A 40 2.79 2.18 6.18
C PRO A 40 3.95 1.55 5.40
N CYS A 41 4.82 0.78 6.05
CA CYS A 41 5.94 0.08 5.37
C CYS A 41 5.50 -0.98 4.35
N ASP A 42 4.25 -1.42 4.39
CA ASP A 42 3.72 -2.39 3.43
C ASP A 42 3.13 -1.69 2.18
N TYR A 43 2.97 -0.36 2.22
CA TYR A 43 2.36 0.44 1.16
C TYR A 43 3.29 1.50 0.59
N PHE A 44 4.26 2.00 1.37
CA PHE A 44 5.27 2.93 0.90
C PHE A 44 6.60 2.22 0.66
N ASP A 45 7.16 2.39 -0.53
CA ASP A 45 8.47 1.86 -0.92
C ASP A 45 9.61 2.66 -0.29
N MET A 46 9.36 3.93 0.05
CA MET A 46 10.29 4.78 0.80
C MET A 46 9.56 5.63 1.83
N ILE A 47 10.13 5.71 3.03
CA ILE A 47 9.72 6.64 4.08
C ILE A 47 10.94 7.45 4.52
N GLY A 48 10.91 8.76 4.27
CA GLY A 48 11.93 9.72 4.67
C GLY A 48 11.38 10.73 5.66
N GLY A 49 12.21 11.15 6.63
CA GLY A 49 11.78 12.11 7.64
C GLY A 49 12.89 12.98 8.21
N THR A 50 12.52 14.15 8.71
CA THR A 50 13.43 15.08 9.40
C THR A 50 12.97 15.31 10.83
N SER A 51 13.89 15.40 11.79
CA SER A 51 13.57 15.62 13.20
C SER A 51 12.58 14.59 13.71
N THR A 52 11.50 15.04 14.35
CA THR A 52 10.36 14.20 14.72
C THR A 52 9.82 13.35 13.56
N GLY A 53 9.75 13.87 12.33
CA GLY A 53 9.38 13.09 11.15
C GLY A 53 10.35 11.93 10.88
N GLY A 54 11.63 12.10 11.20
CA GLY A 54 12.65 11.05 11.13
C GLY A 54 12.44 9.94 12.18
N LEU A 55 12.07 10.31 13.41
CA LEU A 55 11.66 9.33 14.44
C LEU A 55 10.46 8.52 13.97
N ILE A 56 9.45 9.19 13.41
CA ILE A 56 8.25 8.56 12.86
C ILE A 56 8.61 7.65 11.68
N ALA A 57 9.50 8.08 10.78
CA ALA A 57 9.97 7.27 9.66
C ALA A 57 10.63 5.96 10.13
N VAL A 58 11.45 6.00 11.18
CA VAL A 58 12.06 4.81 11.79
C VAL A 58 11.01 3.91 12.45
N MET A 59 10.05 4.48 13.19
CA MET A 59 8.95 3.72 13.81
C MET A 59 8.11 2.97 12.76
N LEU A 60 7.66 3.67 11.73
CA LEU A 60 6.73 3.11 10.74
C LEU A 60 7.43 2.20 9.71
N GLY A 61 8.64 2.58 9.29
CA GLY A 61 9.38 1.89 8.25
C GLY A 61 10.26 0.76 8.80
N ARG A 62 11.21 1.11 9.67
CA ARG A 62 12.29 0.21 10.11
C ARG A 62 11.86 -0.72 11.25
N LEU A 63 11.04 -0.20 12.16
CA LEU A 63 10.42 -0.97 13.24
C LEU A 63 9.07 -1.58 12.82
N ARG A 64 8.56 -1.24 11.63
CA ARG A 64 7.32 -1.78 11.04
C ARG A 64 6.10 -1.67 11.97
N MET A 65 6.01 -0.56 12.70
CA MET A 65 4.85 -0.26 13.55
C MET A 65 3.63 0.10 12.70
N THR A 66 2.45 -0.25 13.20
CA THR A 66 1.20 0.41 12.79
C THR A 66 1.23 1.88 13.19
N VAL A 67 0.37 2.71 12.58
CA VAL A 67 0.30 4.13 12.94
C VAL A 67 -0.13 4.32 14.39
N GLY A 68 -1.10 3.53 14.88
CA GLY A 68 -1.56 3.56 16.27
C GLY A 68 -0.45 3.21 17.27
N GLU A 69 0.36 2.18 17.00
CA GLU A 69 1.52 1.84 17.82
C GLU A 69 2.54 2.99 17.84
N ALA A 70 2.79 3.61 16.68
CA ALA A 70 3.69 4.75 16.57
C ALA A 70 3.17 5.97 17.35
N ILE A 71 1.85 6.24 17.36
CA ILE A 71 1.25 7.30 18.18
C ILE A 71 1.51 7.06 19.67
N ILE A 72 1.28 5.84 20.15
CA ILE A 72 1.50 5.49 21.56
C ILE A 72 2.98 5.67 21.94
N ALA A 73 3.88 5.10 21.13
CA ALA A 73 5.33 5.21 21.34
C ALA A 73 5.78 6.69 21.30
N TYR A 74 5.30 7.45 20.33
CA TYR A 74 5.63 8.86 20.15
C TYR A 74 5.16 9.73 21.32
N LEU A 75 3.93 9.55 21.79
CA LEU A 75 3.41 10.28 22.95
C LEU A 75 4.17 9.94 24.24
N SER A 76 4.53 8.68 24.44
CA SER A 76 5.34 8.24 25.58
C SER A 76 6.72 8.89 25.56
N LEU A 77 7.41 8.82 24.41
CA LEU A 77 8.71 9.44 24.18
C LEU A 77 8.65 10.96 24.39
N SER A 78 7.71 11.64 23.74
CA SER A 78 7.55 13.10 23.82
C SER A 78 7.34 13.57 25.27
N ASN A 79 6.47 12.89 26.03
CA ASN A 79 6.24 13.22 27.43
C ASN A 79 7.50 13.08 28.29
N ARG A 80 8.28 12.00 28.12
CA ARG A 80 9.50 11.79 28.91
C ARG A 80 10.58 12.81 28.62
N VAL A 81 10.74 13.14 27.34
CA VAL A 81 11.81 14.01 26.86
C VAL A 81 11.58 15.47 27.23
N PHE A 82 10.34 15.94 27.17
CA PHE A 82 10.02 17.37 27.39
C PHE A 82 9.57 17.72 28.81
N GLN A 83 9.42 16.74 29.72
CA GLN A 83 9.03 17.00 31.12
C GLN A 83 10.18 17.51 32.02
N LYS A 84 11.42 17.04 31.83
CA LYS A 84 12.57 17.44 32.67
C LYS A 84 13.42 18.51 31.97
N LYS A 85 13.29 19.77 32.38
CA LYS A 85 14.18 20.86 31.95
C LYS A 85 15.50 20.74 32.70
N ALA A 86 16.63 20.63 31.99
CA ALA A 86 17.93 20.72 32.63
C ALA A 86 18.19 22.18 33.07
N HIS A 87 18.72 22.40 34.28
CA HIS A 87 19.13 23.73 34.70
C HIS A 87 20.36 24.16 33.87
N ARG A 88 20.26 25.30 33.15
CA ARG A 88 21.34 25.83 32.30
C ARG A 88 22.58 26.13 33.14
N VAL A 89 23.68 25.40 32.92
CA VAL A 89 25.01 25.76 33.43
C VAL A 89 25.92 26.03 32.23
N THR A 90 26.33 27.28 32.06
CA THR A 90 27.30 27.65 31.02
C THR A 90 28.70 27.28 31.51
N VAL A 91 29.28 26.19 30.99
CA VAL A 91 30.67 25.83 31.26
C VAL A 91 31.52 26.17 30.02
N LYS A 92 32.48 27.08 30.18
CA LYS A 92 33.49 27.45 29.16
C LYS A 92 32.90 27.85 27.78
N GLY A 93 31.84 28.65 27.75
CA GLY A 93 31.33 29.24 26.50
C GLY A 93 30.59 28.27 25.55
N LYS A 94 30.41 27.00 25.93
CA LYS A 94 29.52 26.07 25.23
C LYS A 94 28.15 26.09 25.91
N ILE A 95 27.12 26.45 25.15
CA ILE A 95 25.72 26.40 25.60
C ILE A 95 25.28 24.93 25.54
N GLN A 96 24.96 24.34 26.69
CA GLN A 96 24.40 22.99 26.79
C GLN A 96 22.93 22.98 26.36
N GLY A 97 22.48 21.89 25.72
CA GLY A 97 21.09 21.68 25.32
C GLY A 97 20.11 21.83 26.50
N ARG A 98 18.90 22.33 26.21
CA ARG A 98 17.82 22.55 27.19
C ARG A 98 17.27 21.24 27.80
N PHE A 99 17.35 20.15 27.05
CA PHE A 99 16.78 18.84 27.41
C PHE A 99 17.86 17.75 27.43
N ASP A 100 17.60 16.70 28.20
CA ASP A 100 18.56 15.63 28.47
C ASP A 100 18.86 14.81 27.19
N SER A 101 20.12 14.94 26.72
CA SER A 101 20.71 14.23 25.57
C SER A 101 20.85 12.70 25.78
N ASP A 102 20.72 12.22 27.01
CA ASP A 102 20.72 10.79 27.31
C ASP A 102 19.29 10.25 27.43
N GLU A 103 18.33 11.03 27.93
CA GLU A 103 16.93 10.58 28.06
C GLU A 103 16.26 10.34 26.69
N LEU A 104 16.52 11.19 25.69
CA LEU A 104 16.32 10.88 24.26
C LEU A 104 16.66 9.46 23.83
N ALA A 105 17.95 9.17 24.02
CA ALA A 105 18.58 7.96 23.56
C ALA A 105 17.99 6.76 24.32
N ARG A 106 17.81 6.89 25.64
CA ARG A 106 17.13 5.88 26.46
C ARG A 106 15.71 5.61 25.98
N ALA A 107 14.91 6.65 25.74
CA ALA A 107 13.53 6.52 25.27
C ALA A 107 13.47 5.84 23.89
N ILE A 108 14.34 6.23 22.94
CA ILE A 108 14.40 5.60 21.61
C ILE A 108 14.84 4.13 21.72
N LYS A 109 15.88 3.84 22.50
CA LYS A 109 16.37 2.47 22.74
C LYS A 109 15.29 1.57 23.33
N GLU A 110 14.44 2.12 24.21
CA GLU A 110 13.32 1.38 24.79
C GLU A 110 12.26 1.04 23.74
N VAL A 111 11.93 1.98 22.86
CA VAL A 111 11.02 1.72 21.72
C VAL A 111 11.58 0.60 20.82
N VAL A 112 12.88 0.62 20.52
CA VAL A 112 13.55 -0.43 19.75
C VAL A 112 13.44 -1.80 20.46
N LYS A 113 13.70 -1.84 21.77
CA LYS A 113 13.58 -3.05 22.60
C LYS A 113 12.16 -3.61 22.64
N GLN A 114 11.15 -2.74 22.76
CA GLN A 114 9.74 -3.14 22.76
C GLN A 114 9.32 -3.80 21.43
N GLN A 115 10.05 -3.54 20.34
CA GLN A 115 9.85 -4.19 19.03
C GLN A 115 10.69 -5.47 18.86
N GLY A 116 11.28 -5.99 19.95
CA GLY A 116 12.02 -7.25 19.94
C GLY A 116 13.43 -7.17 19.36
N LEU A 117 13.96 -5.96 19.14
CA LEU A 117 15.30 -5.73 18.62
C LEU A 117 16.27 -5.33 19.74
N PRO A 118 17.58 -5.62 19.60
CA PRO A 118 18.57 -5.14 20.55
C PRO A 118 18.67 -3.60 20.50
N GLU A 119 19.03 -2.96 21.62
CA GLU A 119 19.02 -1.49 21.72
C GLU A 119 19.99 -0.79 20.76
N ASP A 120 21.04 -1.49 20.35
CA ASP A 120 22.08 -1.09 19.41
C ASP A 120 21.85 -1.67 18.01
N ALA A 121 20.62 -2.10 17.70
CA ALA A 121 20.26 -2.54 16.36
C ALA A 121 20.56 -1.45 15.31
N LEU A 122 21.23 -1.86 14.23
CA LEU A 122 21.60 -1.00 13.11
C LEU A 122 20.38 -0.40 12.43
N LEU A 123 20.51 0.84 11.96
CA LEU A 123 19.52 1.44 11.05
C LEU A 123 19.41 0.63 9.77
N LYS A 124 20.55 0.10 9.29
CA LYS A 124 20.61 -0.80 8.14
C LYS A 124 19.61 -1.95 8.30
N ASP A 125 18.84 -2.17 7.25
CA ASP A 125 17.87 -3.25 7.14
C ASP A 125 18.43 -4.39 6.26
N ALA A 126 17.65 -5.48 6.18
CA ALA A 126 17.91 -6.56 5.25
C ALA A 126 17.93 -6.04 3.80
N SER A 127 18.74 -6.67 2.94
CA SER A 127 18.92 -6.21 1.55
C SER A 127 17.65 -6.29 0.70
N ASP A 128 16.73 -7.17 1.08
CA ASP A 128 15.43 -7.44 0.48
C ASP A 128 14.27 -6.72 1.17
N ALA A 129 14.56 -5.82 2.13
CA ALA A 129 13.53 -5.01 2.79
C ALA A 129 12.73 -4.20 1.75
N GLN A 130 11.40 -4.39 1.77
CA GLN A 130 10.47 -3.78 0.82
C GLN A 130 10.38 -2.25 0.97
N CYS A 131 10.50 -1.73 2.20
CA CYS A 131 10.44 -0.30 2.49
C CYS A 131 11.84 0.24 2.82
N LYS A 132 12.27 1.24 2.06
CA LYS A 132 13.52 1.98 2.26
C LYS A 132 13.29 3.13 3.24
N VAL A 133 14.12 3.23 4.27
CA VAL A 133 13.96 4.27 5.31
C VAL A 133 15.19 5.15 5.34
N PHE A 134 15.01 6.45 5.52
CA PHE A 134 16.11 7.34 5.85
C PHE A 134 15.67 8.48 6.75
N VAL A 135 16.63 9.08 7.44
CA VAL A 135 16.43 10.31 8.21
C VAL A 135 17.40 11.39 7.76
N CYS A 136 16.95 12.65 7.76
CA CYS A 136 17.80 13.80 7.45
C CYS A 136 18.46 14.35 8.72
N ALA A 137 19.77 14.50 8.71
CA ALA A 137 20.54 15.22 9.73
C ALA A 137 21.48 16.22 9.05
N THR A 138 21.90 17.26 9.74
CA THR A 138 22.88 18.24 9.21
C THR A 138 24.25 17.99 9.81
N SER A 139 25.27 17.84 8.97
CA SER A 139 26.67 17.74 9.42
C SER A 139 27.15 19.07 9.96
N LYS A 140 27.73 19.11 11.16
CA LYS A 140 28.32 20.35 11.70
C LYS A 140 29.61 20.75 10.99
N GLN A 141 30.30 19.79 10.36
CA GLN A 141 31.56 20.02 9.68
C GLN A 141 31.34 20.66 8.30
N THR A 142 30.31 20.24 7.57
CA THR A 142 30.05 20.73 6.20
C THR A 142 28.85 21.66 6.11
N SER A 143 27.98 21.68 7.13
CA SER A 143 26.66 22.32 7.07
C SER A 143 25.73 21.76 5.98
N GLU A 144 26.02 20.56 5.47
CA GLU A 144 25.20 19.89 4.46
C GLU A 144 24.20 18.92 5.11
N THR A 145 23.06 18.74 4.46
CA THR A 145 22.09 17.68 4.81
C THR A 145 22.64 16.32 4.40
N VAL A 146 22.73 15.41 5.36
CA VAL A 146 23.12 14.01 5.20
C VAL A 146 21.92 13.11 5.47
N CYS A 147 21.59 12.26 4.49
CA CYS A 147 20.59 11.21 4.66
C CYS A 147 21.23 9.97 5.27
N LEU A 148 20.87 9.64 6.51
CA LEU A 148 21.24 8.37 7.15
C LEU A 148 20.23 7.30 6.71
N THR A 149 20.67 6.33 5.92
CA THR A 149 19.79 5.37 5.23
C THR A 149 19.80 3.98 5.86
N SER A 150 18.68 3.26 5.77
CA SER A 150 18.58 1.83 6.10
C SER A 150 19.05 0.91 4.98
N TYR A 151 19.34 1.46 3.81
CA TYR A 151 19.66 0.72 2.59
C TYR A 151 20.94 1.27 1.93
N ARG A 152 21.54 0.47 1.07
CA ARG A 152 22.69 0.88 0.26
C ARG A 152 22.26 1.77 -0.88
N THR A 153 22.93 2.92 -1.04
CA THR A 153 22.80 3.81 -2.20
C THR A 153 24.00 3.67 -3.13
N SER A 154 23.83 4.07 -4.39
CA SER A 154 24.89 4.06 -5.41
C SER A 154 25.98 5.11 -5.16
N ARG A 155 25.67 6.19 -4.42
CA ARG A 155 26.57 7.33 -4.19
C ARG A 155 26.98 7.57 -2.72
N GLY A 156 26.50 6.78 -1.74
CA GLY A 156 26.58 7.18 -0.32
C GLY A 156 27.34 6.26 0.65
N ASN A 157 28.10 6.90 1.53
CA ASN A 157 28.52 6.58 2.91
C ASN A 157 28.34 5.13 3.43
N ASN A 158 29.03 4.16 2.82
CA ASN A 158 29.11 2.78 3.32
C ASN A 158 29.54 2.67 4.79
N ASP A 159 30.29 3.64 5.32
CA ASP A 159 30.72 3.67 6.71
C ASP A 159 29.54 3.93 7.67
N LEU A 160 28.79 5.01 7.44
CA LEU A 160 27.60 5.36 8.21
C LEU A 160 26.56 4.24 8.13
N LEU A 161 26.30 3.70 6.93
CA LEU A 161 25.36 2.58 6.75
C LEU A 161 25.73 1.35 7.57
N LYS A 162 27.03 1.09 7.82
CA LYS A 162 27.48 -0.10 8.55
C LYS A 162 27.59 0.10 10.07
N SER A 163 27.56 1.34 10.54
CA SER A 163 27.88 1.68 11.93
C SER A 163 26.72 2.37 12.66
N VAL A 164 25.87 3.12 11.97
CA VAL A 164 24.79 3.89 12.60
C VAL A 164 23.70 2.95 13.10
N THR A 165 23.44 3.03 14.40
CA THR A 165 22.30 2.40 15.06
C THR A 165 21.02 3.23 14.89
N MET A 166 19.85 2.59 15.06
CA MET A 166 18.57 3.31 14.96
C MET A 166 18.47 4.47 15.96
N TRP A 167 18.96 4.28 17.19
CA TRP A 167 18.89 5.33 18.21
C TRP A 167 19.84 6.49 17.90
N GLU A 168 21.02 6.23 17.33
CA GLU A 168 21.94 7.27 16.86
C GLU A 168 21.34 8.08 15.70
N ALA A 169 20.73 7.40 14.73
CA ALA A 169 20.04 8.06 13.62
C ALA A 169 18.91 8.97 14.11
N CYS A 170 18.06 8.46 15.01
CA CYS A 170 16.98 9.24 15.63
C CYS A 170 17.51 10.42 16.46
N ARG A 171 18.62 10.23 17.18
CA ARG A 171 19.29 11.30 17.92
C ARG A 171 19.86 12.37 16.99
N ALA A 172 20.53 11.97 15.91
CA ALA A 172 21.13 12.87 14.94
C ALA A 172 20.07 13.73 14.26
N THR A 173 18.98 13.14 13.79
CA THR A 173 17.91 13.88 13.10
C THR A 173 17.15 14.83 14.03
N SER A 174 17.05 14.55 15.33
CA SER A 174 16.30 15.37 16.31
C SER A 174 17.16 16.21 17.26
N ALA A 175 18.46 16.33 17.01
CA ALA A 175 19.38 17.12 17.82
C ALA A 175 19.21 18.63 17.54
N ALA A 176 18.03 19.16 17.83
CA ALA A 176 17.67 20.54 17.50
C ALA A 176 18.59 21.51 18.27
N SER A 177 19.23 22.41 17.52
CA SER A 177 20.12 23.42 18.08
C SER A 177 19.42 24.18 19.19
N THR A 178 20.05 24.34 20.36
CA THR A 178 19.51 24.88 21.63
C THR A 178 18.63 23.93 22.47
N PHE A 179 18.07 22.87 21.90
CA PHE A 179 17.26 21.88 22.62
C PHE A 179 18.08 20.68 23.08
N PHE A 180 18.93 20.14 22.21
CA PHE A 180 19.78 18.98 22.49
C PHE A 180 21.21 19.22 22.04
N ASP A 181 22.14 18.48 22.64
CA ASP A 181 23.54 18.51 22.23
C ASP A 181 23.73 17.74 20.91
N PRO A 182 24.72 18.13 20.07
CA PRO A 182 25.10 17.36 18.89
C PRO A 182 25.53 15.93 19.25
N ILE A 183 25.37 15.01 18.30
CA ILE A 183 25.81 13.62 18.45
C ILE A 183 26.93 13.30 17.46
N SER A 184 27.98 12.62 17.93
CA SER A 184 29.03 12.07 17.08
C SER A 184 28.64 10.67 16.60
N VAL A 185 28.64 10.44 15.30
CA VAL A 185 28.23 9.17 14.69
C VAL A 185 29.25 8.70 13.65
N GLY A 186 29.33 7.38 13.44
CA GLY A 186 30.19 6.78 12.43
C GLY A 186 31.64 6.59 12.89
N ARG A 187 32.45 5.95 12.04
CA ARG A 187 33.83 5.57 12.37
C ARG A 187 34.73 6.76 12.71
N PHE A 188 34.47 7.90 12.08
CA PHE A 188 35.28 9.11 12.23
C PHE A 188 34.68 10.10 13.25
N GLY A 189 33.56 9.77 13.89
CA GLY A 189 32.91 10.62 14.89
C GLY A 189 32.42 11.96 14.32
N GLU A 190 31.86 11.95 13.10
CA GLU A 190 31.26 13.14 12.49
C GLU A 190 30.11 13.64 13.37
N GLU A 191 30.04 14.96 13.61
CA GLU A 191 29.02 15.52 14.50
C GLU A 191 27.79 15.95 13.71
N PHE A 192 26.62 15.51 14.16
CA PHE A 192 25.34 15.81 13.54
C PHE A 192 24.43 16.63 14.47
N VAL A 193 23.63 17.50 13.85
CA VAL A 193 22.51 18.24 14.45
C VAL A 193 21.23 18.01 13.63
N ASP A 194 20.11 18.51 14.15
CA ASP A 194 18.80 18.35 13.51
C ASP A 194 18.80 18.82 12.06
N GLY A 195 18.20 18.00 11.19
CA GLY A 195 18.08 18.28 9.77
C GLY A 195 17.14 19.45 9.44
N ALA A 196 16.39 19.98 10.40
CA ALA A 196 15.47 21.10 10.22
C ALA A 196 16.15 22.38 9.73
N THR A 197 17.47 22.53 9.90
CA THR A 197 18.23 23.66 9.36
C THR A 197 18.48 23.59 7.86
N GLY A 198 18.34 22.42 7.24
CA GLY A 198 18.61 22.22 5.81
C GLY A 198 17.47 21.61 5.01
N ALA A 199 16.65 20.74 5.63
CA ALA A 199 15.62 19.95 4.96
C ALA A 199 14.44 19.65 5.91
N ASN A 200 13.80 20.68 6.51
CA ASN A 200 12.73 20.42 7.48
C ASN A 200 11.51 19.74 6.84
N ASN A 201 11.20 20.07 5.59
CA ASN A 201 10.33 19.28 4.72
C ASN A 201 11.20 18.43 3.77
N PRO A 202 11.37 17.11 4.02
CA PRO A 202 12.31 16.28 3.29
C PRO A 202 11.80 15.82 1.91
N VAL A 203 10.80 16.49 1.31
CA VAL A 203 10.18 16.04 0.05
C VAL A 203 11.19 15.95 -1.10
N ARG A 204 12.16 16.86 -1.17
CA ARG A 204 13.21 16.87 -2.20
C ARG A 204 14.21 15.76 -1.95
N GLU A 205 14.57 15.56 -0.68
CA GLU A 205 15.46 14.50 -0.22
C GLU A 205 14.84 13.12 -0.49
N VAL A 206 13.54 12.94 -0.27
CA VAL A 206 12.81 11.70 -0.61
C VAL A 206 12.88 11.43 -2.11
N TRP A 207 12.68 12.46 -2.94
CA TRP A 207 12.79 12.33 -4.39
C TRP A 207 14.22 11.94 -4.81
N ASP A 208 15.23 12.64 -4.29
CA ASP A 208 16.62 12.40 -4.64
C ASP A 208 17.10 11.03 -4.16
N GLN A 209 16.71 10.63 -2.95
CA GLN A 209 16.99 9.29 -2.42
C GLN A 209 16.30 8.20 -3.24
N ALA A 210 15.07 8.42 -3.69
CA ALA A 210 14.39 7.50 -4.59
C ALA A 210 15.13 7.39 -5.94
N GLN A 211 15.64 8.51 -6.48
CA GLN A 211 16.39 8.51 -7.73
C GLN A 211 17.70 7.72 -7.57
N LEU A 212 18.38 7.86 -6.44
CA LEU A 212 19.59 7.10 -6.12
C LEU A 212 19.33 5.60 -5.92
N ALA A 213 18.16 5.24 -5.38
CA ALA A 213 17.80 3.86 -5.06
C ALA A 213 17.28 3.05 -6.26
N TRP A 214 16.51 3.69 -7.17
CA TRP A 214 15.80 2.99 -8.26
C TRP A 214 16.31 3.29 -9.67
N GLY A 215 17.55 3.78 -9.76
CA GLY A 215 18.35 3.78 -10.99
C GLY A 215 18.43 5.12 -11.71
N PRO A 216 19.18 5.19 -12.82
CA PRO A 216 19.46 6.46 -13.50
C PRO A 216 18.26 6.98 -14.32
N GLU A 217 17.27 6.15 -14.61
CA GLU A 217 16.08 6.55 -15.37
C GLU A 217 15.22 7.55 -14.58
N PRO A 218 14.60 8.55 -15.24
CA PRO A 218 13.74 9.53 -14.58
C PRO A 218 12.61 8.89 -13.77
N LEU A 219 12.38 9.39 -12.56
CA LEU A 219 11.36 8.89 -11.64
C LEU A 219 9.92 9.27 -12.03
N GLU A 220 9.72 10.28 -12.87
CA GLU A 220 8.42 10.89 -13.17
C GLU A 220 7.39 9.89 -13.72
N GLY A 221 7.87 8.86 -14.45
CA GLY A 221 7.03 7.77 -14.96
C GLY A 221 6.88 6.57 -14.02
N LYS A 222 7.61 6.56 -12.89
CA LYS A 222 7.63 5.46 -11.91
C LYS A 222 6.91 5.83 -10.62
N VAL A 223 6.96 7.08 -10.20
CA VAL A 223 6.29 7.51 -8.97
C VAL A 223 4.78 7.56 -9.21
N LYS A 224 4.07 6.65 -8.56
CA LYS A 224 2.61 6.57 -8.56
C LYS A 224 2.01 7.52 -7.54
N CYS A 225 2.66 7.66 -6.39
CA CYS A 225 2.21 8.56 -5.33
C CYS A 225 3.41 9.08 -4.53
N LEU A 226 3.44 10.37 -4.25
CA LEU A 226 4.31 10.97 -3.25
C LEU A 226 3.44 11.74 -2.26
N VAL A 227 3.45 11.30 -1.01
CA VAL A 227 2.72 11.93 0.09
C VAL A 227 3.72 12.67 0.98
N SER A 228 3.51 13.96 1.17
CA SER A 228 4.28 14.80 2.09
C SER A 228 3.36 15.27 3.22
N ILE A 229 3.71 14.97 4.47
CA ILE A 229 2.90 15.29 5.65
C ILE A 229 3.65 16.25 6.56
N GLY A 230 3.04 17.41 6.77
CA GLY A 230 3.53 18.46 7.66
C GLY A 230 3.09 18.30 9.11
N THR A 231 3.78 19.00 10.00
CA THR A 231 3.52 19.02 11.46
C THR A 231 2.73 20.25 11.91
N GLY A 232 2.12 20.97 10.99
CA GLY A 232 1.39 22.21 11.25
C GLY A 232 2.23 23.48 11.06
N VAL A 233 1.56 24.56 10.68
CA VAL A 233 2.18 25.87 10.53
C VAL A 233 2.16 26.61 11.89
N PRO A 234 3.32 26.94 12.51
CA PRO A 234 3.38 27.78 13.71
C PRO A 234 2.98 29.23 13.43
N SER A 235 2.70 29.99 14.50
CA SER A 235 2.33 31.41 14.40
C SER A 235 3.50 32.24 13.87
N LEU A 236 3.18 33.24 13.06
CA LEU A 236 4.14 34.26 12.61
C LEU A 236 4.41 35.32 13.70
N LYS A 237 3.88 35.16 14.92
CA LYS A 237 4.05 36.13 16.00
C LYS A 237 5.35 35.82 16.77
N PRO A 238 6.22 36.82 17.01
CA PRO A 238 7.37 36.63 17.88
C PRO A 238 6.92 36.15 19.26
N PHE A 239 7.49 35.04 19.75
CA PHE A 239 7.25 34.56 21.11
C PHE A 239 7.58 35.67 22.11
N LYS A 240 6.62 36.00 22.98
CA LYS A 240 6.86 36.86 24.15
C LYS A 240 7.51 36.01 25.23
N ASP A 241 8.84 35.96 25.24
CA ASP A 241 9.74 36.02 26.40
C ASP A 241 11.13 35.41 26.10
N ASP A 242 12.16 36.25 26.22
CA ASP A 242 13.58 35.99 26.51
C ASP A 242 14.29 34.72 25.96
N VAL A 243 14.35 34.56 24.62
CA VAL A 243 15.55 34.09 23.89
C VAL A 243 15.50 34.62 22.45
N LEU A 244 16.15 35.75 22.17
CA LEU A 244 16.02 36.51 20.90
C LEU A 244 16.25 35.72 19.59
N HIS A 245 16.90 34.55 19.59
CA HIS A 245 17.22 33.80 18.36
C HIS A 245 16.33 32.59 18.05
N ILE A 246 15.56 32.08 19.02
CA ILE A 246 14.77 30.84 18.83
C ILE A 246 13.49 31.13 18.03
N GLY A 247 12.80 32.24 18.34
CA GLY A 247 11.56 32.62 17.66
C GLY A 247 11.74 32.85 16.16
N GLU A 248 12.82 33.53 15.76
CA GLU A 248 13.15 33.78 14.35
C GLU A 248 13.50 32.48 13.60
N THR A 249 14.25 31.59 14.24
CA THR A 249 14.62 30.28 13.66
C THR A 249 13.40 29.39 13.43
N LEU A 250 12.47 29.36 14.38
CA LEU A 250 11.22 28.59 14.27
C LEU A 250 10.31 29.12 13.16
N ILE A 251 10.19 30.46 13.05
CA ILE A 251 9.43 31.10 11.97
C ILE A 251 10.09 30.81 10.62
N ALA A 252 11.42 30.89 10.52
CA ALA A 252 12.16 30.58 9.30
C ALA A 252 11.90 29.14 8.84
N ILE A 253 12.08 28.15 9.74
CA ILE A 253 11.83 26.73 9.47
C ILE A 253 10.37 26.50 9.01
N ALA A 254 9.42 27.14 9.68
CA ALA A 254 8.01 27.02 9.33
C ALA A 254 7.67 27.55 7.95
N THR A 255 8.14 28.77 7.65
CA THR A 255 7.94 29.38 6.34
C THR A 255 8.66 28.60 5.24
N GLU A 256 9.79 27.95 5.57
CA GLU A 256 10.56 27.12 4.67
C GLU A 256 9.80 25.84 4.27
N THR A 257 9.12 25.14 5.20
CA THR A 257 8.42 23.88 4.86
C THR A 257 7.38 23.99 3.75
N GLU A 258 6.51 25.01 3.81
CA GLU A 258 5.48 25.24 2.80
C GLU A 258 6.08 25.82 1.51
N GLN A 259 7.09 26.69 1.61
CA GLN A 259 7.81 27.17 0.43
C GLN A 259 8.51 26.01 -0.31
N THR A 260 9.08 25.06 0.41
CA THR A 260 9.71 23.86 -0.14
C THR A 260 8.68 22.94 -0.80
N ALA A 261 7.49 22.77 -0.21
CA ALA A 261 6.38 22.03 -0.84
C ALA A 261 5.91 22.70 -2.14
N GLU A 262 5.68 24.02 -2.13
CA GLU A 262 5.27 24.77 -3.33
C GLU A 262 6.34 24.77 -4.42
N ARG A 263 7.61 24.89 -4.03
CA ARG A 263 8.74 24.77 -4.95
C ARG A 263 8.79 23.39 -5.57
N PHE A 264 8.60 22.33 -4.78
CA PHE A 264 8.55 20.97 -5.28
C PHE A 264 7.39 20.77 -6.27
N ARG A 265 6.19 21.31 -6.00
CA ARG A 265 5.07 21.28 -6.97
C ARG A 265 5.44 21.91 -8.30
N ARG A 266 6.12 23.06 -8.29
CA ARG A 266 6.58 23.74 -9.50
C ARG A 266 7.63 22.93 -10.25
N GLU A 267 8.61 22.36 -9.53
CA GLU A 267 9.67 21.52 -10.11
C GLU A 267 9.11 20.21 -10.68
N ARG A 268 8.04 19.67 -10.08
CA ARG A 268 7.41 18.38 -10.44
C ARG A 268 5.96 18.54 -10.89
N GLN A 269 5.69 19.54 -11.73
CA GLN A 269 4.34 19.90 -12.18
C GLN A 269 3.55 18.71 -12.75
N LEU A 270 4.20 17.81 -13.48
CA LEU A 270 3.53 16.63 -14.03
C LEU A 270 2.97 15.72 -12.92
N LEU A 271 3.72 15.51 -11.84
CA LEU A 271 3.30 14.68 -10.71
C LEU A 271 2.09 15.31 -9.99
N ASP A 272 2.12 16.63 -9.80
CA ASP A 272 1.04 17.40 -9.19
C ASP A 272 -0.23 17.42 -10.06
N SER A 273 -0.10 17.81 -11.33
CA SER A 273 -1.22 17.92 -12.29
C SER A 273 -1.93 16.59 -12.59
N THR A 274 -1.26 15.47 -12.34
CA THR A 274 -1.82 14.11 -12.52
C THR A 274 -2.34 13.51 -11.23
N GLY A 275 -2.42 14.29 -10.14
CA GLY A 275 -2.93 13.84 -8.85
C GLY A 275 -2.06 12.78 -8.19
N ARG A 276 -0.74 12.86 -8.35
CA ARG A 276 0.23 11.90 -7.79
C ARG A 276 1.10 12.49 -6.70
N TYR A 277 1.01 13.80 -6.46
CA TYR A 277 1.64 14.45 -5.31
C TYR A 277 0.57 14.99 -4.36
N TYR A 278 0.74 14.71 -3.07
CA TYR A 278 -0.16 15.17 -2.02
C TYR A 278 0.63 15.83 -0.91
N ARG A 279 0.24 17.04 -0.52
CA ARG A 279 0.75 17.74 0.66
C ARG A 279 -0.38 17.88 1.67
N PHE A 280 -0.24 17.22 2.82
CA PHE A 280 -1.17 17.37 3.93
C PHE A 280 -0.50 18.14 5.05
N ASN A 281 -1.02 19.31 5.42
CA ASN A 281 -0.48 20.08 6.53
C ASN A 281 -1.57 20.91 7.21
N VAL A 282 -1.61 20.90 8.55
CA VAL A 282 -2.60 21.67 9.29
C VAL A 282 -2.27 23.16 9.22
N VAL A 283 -3.07 23.89 8.47
CA VAL A 283 -2.87 25.33 8.19
C VAL A 283 -3.33 26.25 9.34
N ARG A 284 -4.23 25.79 10.21
CA ARG A 284 -4.78 26.56 11.33
C ARG A 284 -5.07 25.68 12.55
N GLY A 285 -4.89 26.25 13.75
CA GLY A 285 -5.11 25.63 15.05
C GLY A 285 -3.85 25.08 15.74
N LEU A 286 -2.68 25.12 15.09
CA LEU A 286 -1.39 24.67 15.65
C LEU A 286 -0.36 25.81 15.77
N GLU A 287 -0.79 27.05 15.54
CA GLU A 287 0.07 28.22 15.46
C GLU A 287 0.76 28.52 16.81
N ASP A 288 0.01 28.40 17.90
CA ASP A 288 0.43 28.79 19.25
C ASP A 288 0.97 27.61 20.09
N ILE A 289 1.37 26.52 19.43
CA ILE A 289 1.91 25.31 20.07
C ILE A 289 3.41 25.24 19.82
N GLY A 290 4.20 25.48 20.87
CA GLY A 290 5.66 25.33 20.84
C GLY A 290 6.12 23.89 20.59
N LEU A 291 7.36 23.73 20.15
CA LEU A 291 7.94 22.44 19.78
C LEU A 291 8.10 21.47 20.95
N GLU A 292 8.08 21.96 22.19
CA GLU A 292 8.25 21.19 23.43
C GLU A 292 6.94 21.02 24.24
N GLU A 293 5.82 21.57 23.77
CA GLU A 293 4.59 21.66 24.55
C GLU A 293 3.79 20.34 24.59
N ALA A 294 4.40 19.27 25.12
CA ALA A 294 3.82 17.93 25.21
C ALA A 294 2.49 17.89 26.00
N ALA A 295 2.18 18.91 26.82
CA ALA A 295 0.92 19.03 27.54
C ALA A 295 -0.28 19.38 26.63
N LYS A 296 -0.05 19.97 25.44
CA LYS A 296 -1.10 20.45 24.51
C LYS A 296 -1.63 19.39 23.54
N VAL A 297 -1.47 18.10 23.86
CA VAL A 297 -1.95 16.98 23.04
C VAL A 297 -3.44 17.10 22.65
N LYS A 298 -4.28 17.55 23.58
CA LYS A 298 -5.72 17.72 23.33
C LYS A 298 -6.02 18.79 22.28
N GLU A 299 -5.29 19.90 22.33
CA GLU A 299 -5.42 21.02 21.39
C GLU A 299 -4.95 20.59 20.00
N MET A 300 -3.78 19.94 19.93
CA MET A 300 -3.26 19.38 18.68
C MET A 300 -4.26 18.43 18.03
N ALA A 301 -4.75 17.44 18.78
CA ALA A 301 -5.71 16.47 18.26
C ALA A 301 -7.04 17.11 17.82
N ALA A 302 -7.50 18.16 18.50
CA ALA A 302 -8.70 18.89 18.10
C ALA A 302 -8.51 19.67 16.79
N ALA A 303 -7.38 20.37 16.64
CA ALA A 303 -7.05 21.10 15.43
C ALA A 303 -6.85 20.16 14.23
N THR A 304 -6.10 19.06 14.40
CA THR A 304 -5.86 18.08 13.34
C THR A 304 -7.14 17.39 12.89
N ARG A 305 -8.03 16.98 13.82
CA ARG A 305 -9.35 16.42 13.43
C ARG A 305 -10.19 17.41 12.64
N ARG A 306 -10.19 18.69 13.01
CA ARG A 306 -10.92 19.71 12.25
C ARG A 306 -10.39 19.84 10.82
N TYR A 307 -9.06 19.80 10.65
CA TYR A 307 -8.41 19.82 9.35
C TYR A 307 -8.81 18.59 8.51
N ILE A 308 -8.68 17.39 9.07
CA ILE A 308 -9.03 16.11 8.43
C ILE A 308 -10.50 16.10 7.97
N ASN A 309 -11.41 16.59 8.81
CA ASN A 309 -12.84 16.60 8.54
C ASN A 309 -13.30 17.70 7.57
N SER A 310 -12.39 18.58 7.14
CA SER A 310 -12.75 19.56 6.10
C SER A 310 -13.02 18.84 4.78
N HIS A 311 -14.04 19.30 4.04
CA HIS A 311 -14.47 18.63 2.81
C HIS A 311 -13.33 18.50 1.79
N GLU A 312 -12.53 19.56 1.61
CA GLU A 312 -11.39 19.58 0.72
C GLU A 312 -10.34 18.52 1.09
N VAL A 313 -9.94 18.46 2.37
CA VAL A 313 -8.94 17.49 2.83
C VAL A 313 -9.48 16.07 2.74
N HIS A 314 -10.75 15.85 3.08
CA HIS A 314 -11.38 14.54 2.98
C HIS A 314 -11.39 14.03 1.52
N THR A 315 -11.77 14.87 0.55
CA THR A 315 -11.74 14.50 -0.87
C THR A 315 -10.32 14.17 -1.35
N HIS A 316 -9.34 14.99 -0.98
CA HIS A 316 -7.93 14.71 -1.32
C HIS A 316 -7.41 13.43 -0.65
N MET A 317 -7.82 13.17 0.60
CA MET A 317 -7.44 11.96 1.35
C MET A 317 -7.97 10.71 0.66
N GLN A 318 -9.25 10.71 0.25
CA GLN A 318 -9.86 9.57 -0.45
C GLN A 318 -9.20 9.30 -1.80
N ALA A 319 -8.90 10.37 -2.57
CA ALA A 319 -8.17 10.23 -3.82
C ALA A 319 -6.77 9.64 -3.60
N CYS A 320 -6.03 10.16 -2.61
CA CYS A 320 -4.71 9.65 -2.23
C CYS A 320 -4.79 8.18 -1.80
N ALA A 321 -5.73 7.82 -0.91
CA ALA A 321 -5.94 6.47 -0.42
C ALA A 321 -6.23 5.49 -1.57
N GLY A 322 -7.08 5.87 -2.54
CA GLY A 322 -7.35 5.04 -3.71
C GLY A 322 -6.09 4.74 -4.56
N ILE A 323 -5.15 5.69 -4.66
CA ILE A 323 -3.88 5.48 -5.37
C ILE A 323 -2.92 4.61 -4.55
N VAL A 324 -2.87 4.85 -3.23
CA VAL A 324 -2.06 4.07 -2.29
C VAL A 324 -2.55 2.61 -2.26
N ALA A 325 -3.87 2.38 -2.20
CA ALA A 325 -4.52 1.07 -2.15
C ALA A 325 -4.34 0.22 -3.41
N ARG A 326 -4.15 0.83 -4.58
CA ARG A 326 -3.90 0.13 -5.86
C ARG A 326 -2.48 -0.44 -5.93
N ARG A 327 -2.15 -1.39 -5.05
CA ARG A 327 -0.91 -2.18 -5.09
C ARG A 327 -1.01 -3.22 -6.21
N GLU A 328 -0.33 -2.95 -7.32
CA GLU A 328 -0.10 -3.95 -8.35
C GLU A 328 1.01 -4.91 -7.87
N TYR A 329 0.96 -6.17 -8.27
CA TYR A 329 1.96 -7.18 -7.99
C TYR A 329 3.17 -7.00 -8.91
N PHE A 330 4.36 -6.85 -8.32
CA PHE A 330 5.64 -6.70 -9.03
C PHE A 330 6.68 -7.74 -8.57
N GLY A 331 6.28 -9.00 -8.48
CA GLY A 331 7.18 -10.10 -8.14
C GLY A 331 7.56 -10.96 -9.34
N GLU A 332 8.51 -11.86 -9.14
CA GLU A 332 9.05 -12.73 -10.18
C GLU A 332 8.02 -13.72 -10.75
N TYR A 333 6.91 -13.97 -10.04
CA TYR A 333 5.85 -14.89 -10.46
C TYR A 333 4.81 -14.26 -11.41
N GLN A 334 5.04 -13.03 -11.88
CA GLN A 334 4.07 -12.31 -12.70
C GLN A 334 3.83 -13.00 -14.05
N THR A 335 2.57 -13.27 -14.38
CA THR A 335 2.15 -13.82 -15.68
C THR A 335 1.35 -12.81 -16.50
N ALA A 336 1.35 -12.97 -17.82
CA ALA A 336 0.50 -12.17 -18.69
C ALA A 336 -0.99 -12.52 -18.48
N PHE A 337 -1.80 -11.49 -18.20
CA PHE A 337 -3.25 -11.64 -18.11
C PHE A 337 -3.86 -11.95 -19.48
N SER A 338 -4.70 -12.98 -19.54
CA SER A 338 -5.39 -13.38 -20.76
C SER A 338 -6.79 -13.90 -20.42
N LEU A 339 -7.76 -13.47 -21.22
CA LEU A 339 -9.13 -13.99 -21.25
C LEU A 339 -9.41 -14.70 -22.59
N GLN A 340 -8.37 -15.15 -23.29
CA GLN A 340 -8.52 -15.89 -24.54
C GLN A 340 -9.33 -17.16 -24.30
N GLY A 341 -10.35 -17.39 -25.14
CA GLY A 341 -11.25 -18.54 -25.01
C GLY A 341 -12.36 -18.37 -23.95
N VAL A 342 -12.37 -17.27 -23.20
CA VAL A 342 -13.42 -16.99 -22.21
C VAL A 342 -14.58 -16.24 -22.88
N PRO A 343 -15.86 -16.65 -22.68
CA PRO A 343 -17.01 -15.92 -23.18
C PRO A 343 -17.08 -14.50 -22.58
N GLN A 344 -16.97 -13.47 -23.42
CA GLN A 344 -16.98 -12.07 -23.01
C GLN A 344 -18.14 -11.32 -23.64
N VAL A 345 -18.81 -10.47 -22.84
CA VAL A 345 -19.74 -9.46 -23.35
C VAL A 345 -19.01 -8.14 -23.62
N SER A 346 -19.43 -7.41 -24.65
CA SER A 346 -18.88 -6.08 -25.01
C SER A 346 -19.20 -5.01 -23.97
N HIS A 347 -20.37 -5.13 -23.33
CA HIS A 347 -20.84 -4.23 -22.29
C HIS A 347 -21.34 -5.06 -21.11
N PHE A 348 -20.57 -5.04 -20.02
CA PHE A 348 -20.98 -5.65 -18.76
C PHE A 348 -21.83 -4.66 -17.96
N VAL A 349 -22.98 -5.13 -17.47
CA VAL A 349 -23.83 -4.37 -16.55
C VAL A 349 -23.50 -4.79 -15.13
N ASP A 350 -23.06 -3.80 -14.34
CA ASP A 350 -22.47 -4.06 -13.02
C ASP A 350 -23.48 -4.57 -11.99
N ARG A 351 -22.95 -5.29 -11.02
CA ARG A 351 -23.64 -5.82 -9.84
C ARG A 351 -22.85 -5.44 -8.58
N PRO A 352 -22.92 -4.17 -8.14
CA PRO A 352 -21.99 -3.63 -7.15
C PRO A 352 -21.93 -4.44 -5.85
N ALA A 353 -23.08 -4.79 -5.28
CA ALA A 353 -23.15 -5.57 -4.03
C ALA A 353 -22.56 -6.99 -4.18
N GLN A 354 -22.73 -7.62 -5.35
CA GLN A 354 -22.14 -8.93 -5.62
C GLN A 354 -20.64 -8.82 -5.88
N MET A 355 -20.20 -7.79 -6.60
CA MET A 355 -18.78 -7.56 -6.88
C MET A 355 -18.00 -7.24 -5.61
N GLU A 356 -18.55 -6.39 -4.74
CA GLU A 356 -17.95 -6.01 -3.46
C GLU A 356 -17.68 -7.23 -2.57
N GLU A 357 -18.58 -8.20 -2.54
CA GLU A 357 -18.40 -9.42 -1.77
C GLU A 357 -17.29 -10.33 -2.36
N VAL A 358 -17.22 -10.44 -3.69
CA VAL A 358 -16.12 -11.14 -4.38
C VAL A 358 -14.78 -10.46 -4.07
N GLU A 359 -14.74 -9.13 -4.14
CA GLU A 359 -13.56 -8.31 -3.84
C GLU A 359 -13.12 -8.47 -2.38
N ARG A 360 -14.05 -8.42 -1.43
CA ARG A 360 -13.79 -8.58 0.00
C ARG A 360 -13.04 -9.88 0.30
N VAL A 361 -13.42 -10.99 -0.35
CA VAL A 361 -12.86 -12.32 -0.06
C VAL A 361 -11.59 -12.62 -0.85
N LEU A 362 -11.55 -12.26 -2.14
CA LEU A 362 -10.52 -12.72 -3.05
C LEU A 362 -9.35 -11.75 -3.23
N LEU A 363 -9.48 -10.48 -2.85
CA LEU A 363 -8.37 -9.55 -2.99
C LEU A 363 -7.23 -9.90 -2.02
N PRO A 364 -5.97 -9.97 -2.51
CA PRO A 364 -4.81 -10.23 -1.65
C PRO A 364 -4.70 -9.16 -0.56
N ARG A 365 -4.70 -9.59 0.71
CA ARG A 365 -4.49 -8.73 1.90
C ARG A 365 -3.06 -8.89 2.41
N HIS A 366 -2.40 -7.81 2.83
CA HIS A 366 -1.05 -7.87 3.41
C HIS A 366 -1.07 -7.54 4.91
N PRO A 367 -0.39 -8.34 5.76
CA PRO A 367 0.27 -9.61 5.45
C PRO A 367 -0.74 -10.69 5.07
N GLN A 368 -0.42 -11.51 4.07
CA GLN A 368 -1.25 -12.67 3.77
C GLN A 368 -1.15 -13.61 4.97
N ASN A 369 -2.19 -13.65 5.80
CA ASN A 369 -2.43 -14.81 6.65
C ASN A 369 -2.46 -15.98 5.69
N GLY A 370 -1.46 -16.87 5.73
CA GLY A 370 -1.25 -17.93 4.75
C GLY A 370 -2.33 -19.00 4.80
N ARG A 371 -3.59 -18.60 4.58
CA ARG A 371 -4.79 -19.41 4.41
C ARG A 371 -5.39 -19.08 3.05
N GLN A 372 -5.68 -20.11 2.27
CA GLN A 372 -6.23 -19.95 0.93
C GLN A 372 -7.65 -19.39 1.01
N THR A 373 -7.94 -18.34 0.25
CA THR A 373 -9.30 -17.81 0.14
C THR A 373 -10.05 -18.48 -1.00
N ARG A 374 -11.29 -18.89 -0.73
CA ARG A 374 -12.15 -19.60 -1.69
C ARG A 374 -13.52 -18.95 -1.70
N TYR A 375 -13.97 -18.56 -2.87
CA TYR A 375 -15.27 -17.95 -3.07
C TYR A 375 -16.07 -18.71 -4.13
N ILE A 376 -17.29 -19.12 -3.77
CA ILE A 376 -18.16 -19.95 -4.60
C ILE A 376 -19.33 -19.11 -5.08
N LEU A 377 -19.32 -18.81 -6.38
CA LEU A 377 -20.39 -18.10 -7.06
C LEU A 377 -21.38 -19.12 -7.62
N ARG A 378 -22.55 -19.23 -7.00
CA ARG A 378 -23.61 -20.16 -7.41
C ARG A 378 -24.75 -19.43 -8.11
N GLY A 379 -25.52 -20.14 -8.94
CA GLY A 379 -26.79 -19.65 -9.46
C GLY A 379 -27.20 -20.37 -10.73
N LEU A 380 -28.37 -20.03 -11.27
CA LEU A 380 -28.92 -20.66 -12.47
C LEU A 380 -28.03 -20.46 -13.73
N GLY A 381 -28.25 -21.28 -14.75
CA GLY A 381 -27.61 -21.09 -16.06
C GLY A 381 -28.00 -19.73 -16.65
N GLY A 382 -27.05 -19.02 -17.29
CA GLY A 382 -27.32 -17.71 -17.88
C GLY A 382 -27.53 -16.55 -16.90
N ILE A 383 -27.37 -16.78 -15.59
CA ILE A 383 -27.59 -15.74 -14.56
C ILE A 383 -26.44 -14.70 -14.46
N GLY A 384 -25.34 -14.89 -15.20
CA GLY A 384 -24.23 -13.92 -15.27
C GLY A 384 -23.00 -14.23 -14.40
N LYS A 385 -22.90 -15.42 -13.79
CA LYS A 385 -21.74 -15.82 -12.95
C LYS A 385 -20.40 -15.63 -13.64
N THR A 386 -20.25 -16.23 -14.83
CA THR A 386 -19.04 -16.12 -15.67
C THR A 386 -18.71 -14.67 -15.98
N GLN A 387 -19.70 -13.83 -16.27
CA GLN A 387 -19.47 -12.41 -16.58
C GLN A 387 -19.02 -11.61 -15.36
N LEU A 388 -19.55 -11.91 -14.16
CA LEU A 388 -19.07 -11.31 -12.92
C LEU A 388 -17.62 -11.71 -12.62
N ALA A 389 -17.28 -13.00 -12.80
CA ALA A 389 -15.92 -13.50 -12.63
C ALA A 389 -14.93 -12.89 -13.65
N VAL A 390 -15.33 -12.76 -14.91
CA VAL A 390 -14.57 -12.08 -15.97
C VAL A 390 -14.29 -10.63 -15.57
N GLU A 391 -15.32 -9.91 -15.12
CA GLU A 391 -15.18 -8.50 -14.76
C GLU A 391 -14.30 -8.33 -13.52
N PHE A 392 -14.43 -9.19 -12.50
CA PHE A 392 -13.53 -9.21 -11.35
C PHE A 392 -12.06 -9.39 -11.77
N ALA A 393 -11.77 -10.42 -12.59
CA ALA A 393 -10.44 -10.65 -13.12
C ALA A 393 -9.93 -9.45 -13.91
N ARG A 394 -10.76 -8.87 -14.79
CA ARG A 394 -10.38 -7.71 -15.61
C ARG A 394 -10.00 -6.51 -14.72
N ARG A 395 -10.78 -6.21 -13.69
CA ARG A 395 -10.54 -5.09 -12.75
C ARG A 395 -9.28 -5.30 -11.92
N HIS A 396 -9.01 -6.53 -11.48
CA HIS A 396 -8.05 -6.79 -10.41
C HIS A 396 -6.86 -7.66 -10.79
N HIS A 397 -6.71 -8.09 -12.06
CA HIS A 397 -5.63 -8.99 -12.48
C HIS A 397 -4.24 -8.51 -12.06
N ARG A 398 -4.01 -7.20 -12.05
CA ARG A 398 -2.73 -6.61 -11.65
C ARG A 398 -2.40 -6.78 -10.17
N ARG A 399 -3.37 -7.11 -9.32
CA ARG A 399 -3.15 -7.37 -7.89
C ARG A 399 -2.62 -8.79 -7.63
N PHE A 400 -2.67 -9.66 -8.63
CA PHE A 400 -2.26 -11.06 -8.50
C PHE A 400 -0.95 -11.32 -9.24
N SER A 401 -0.18 -12.31 -8.79
CA SER A 401 1.00 -12.84 -9.50
C SER A 401 0.58 -13.54 -10.80
N ALA A 402 -0.49 -14.32 -10.72
CA ALA A 402 -1.09 -14.96 -11.88
C ALA A 402 -2.60 -14.98 -11.79
N VAL A 403 -3.25 -14.90 -12.95
CA VAL A 403 -4.69 -15.15 -13.08
C VAL A 403 -4.89 -16.23 -14.14
N PHE A 404 -5.30 -17.41 -13.69
CA PHE A 404 -5.58 -18.54 -14.56
C PHE A 404 -7.07 -18.85 -14.58
N TRP A 405 -7.62 -18.88 -15.79
CA TRP A 405 -9.00 -19.25 -16.07
C TRP A 405 -9.05 -20.72 -16.47
N LEU A 406 -9.83 -21.51 -15.74
CA LEU A 406 -9.86 -22.96 -15.82
C LEU A 406 -11.27 -23.44 -16.16
N ASP A 407 -11.37 -24.36 -17.13
CA ASP A 407 -12.65 -24.86 -17.66
C ASP A 407 -13.10 -26.12 -16.92
N GLY A 408 -14.02 -25.96 -15.97
CA GLY A 408 -14.54 -27.03 -15.11
C GLY A 408 -15.70 -27.86 -15.68
N ARG A 409 -15.95 -27.82 -16.99
CA ARG A 409 -17.05 -28.58 -17.60
C ARG A 409 -16.85 -30.11 -17.50
N SER A 410 -15.60 -30.57 -17.57
CA SER A 410 -15.18 -31.95 -17.33
C SER A 410 -13.76 -32.00 -16.78
N GLU A 411 -13.32 -33.17 -16.32
CA GLU A 411 -11.93 -33.37 -15.87
C GLU A 411 -10.92 -33.10 -16.99
N ASP A 412 -11.22 -33.58 -18.20
CA ASP A 412 -10.35 -33.38 -19.37
C ASP A 412 -10.22 -31.89 -19.76
N SER A 413 -11.34 -31.14 -19.78
CA SER A 413 -11.28 -29.70 -20.08
C SER A 413 -10.50 -28.95 -19.02
N LEU A 414 -10.64 -29.37 -17.75
CA LEU A 414 -9.92 -28.78 -16.64
C LEU A 414 -8.43 -29.00 -16.79
N LYS A 415 -7.98 -30.25 -16.99
CA LYS A 415 -6.57 -30.58 -17.19
C LYS A 415 -5.96 -29.83 -18.37
N GLN A 416 -6.65 -29.79 -19.52
CA GLN A 416 -6.20 -29.06 -20.70
C GLN A 416 -6.07 -27.55 -20.44
N SER A 417 -7.04 -26.95 -19.74
CA SER A 417 -6.99 -25.52 -19.40
C SER A 417 -5.86 -25.18 -18.42
N ILE A 418 -5.58 -26.04 -17.43
CA ILE A 418 -4.42 -25.90 -16.54
C ILE A 418 -3.12 -25.98 -17.36
N ALA A 419 -2.98 -27.00 -18.20
CA ALA A 419 -1.78 -27.20 -19.00
C ALA A 419 -1.52 -26.04 -19.98
N SER A 420 -2.57 -25.44 -20.55
CA SER A 420 -2.46 -24.25 -21.41
C SER A 420 -1.82 -23.04 -20.69
N CYS A 421 -1.93 -22.98 -19.36
CA CYS A 421 -1.34 -21.92 -18.54
C CYS A 421 0.18 -22.03 -18.42
N ALA A 422 0.76 -23.23 -18.62
CA ALA A 422 2.20 -23.47 -18.49
C ALA A 422 3.04 -22.55 -19.39
N SER A 423 2.55 -22.28 -20.60
CA SER A 423 3.20 -21.37 -21.56
C SER A 423 3.36 -19.93 -21.04
N ARG A 424 2.51 -19.49 -20.09
CA ARG A 424 2.49 -18.13 -19.51
C ARG A 424 3.33 -17.98 -18.24
N ILE A 425 3.70 -19.07 -17.58
CA ILE A 425 4.59 -19.04 -16.40
C ILE A 425 5.96 -18.47 -16.84
N PRO A 426 6.71 -17.70 -16.04
CA PRO A 426 8.04 -17.17 -16.42
C PRO A 426 9.12 -18.24 -16.64
N GLN A 427 10.18 -17.90 -17.39
CA GLN A 427 11.23 -18.87 -17.76
C GLN A 427 11.94 -19.39 -16.51
N SER A 428 12.39 -20.66 -16.58
CA SER A 428 13.09 -21.31 -15.45
C SER A 428 12.28 -21.51 -14.16
N GLN A 429 10.97 -21.24 -14.16
CA GLN A 429 10.12 -21.47 -12.98
C GLN A 429 9.38 -22.82 -13.00
N ILE A 430 9.24 -23.43 -14.17
CA ILE A 430 8.78 -24.81 -14.39
C ILE A 430 9.64 -25.44 -15.51
N ALA A 431 9.52 -26.75 -15.72
CA ALA A 431 10.26 -27.44 -16.78
C ALA A 431 9.93 -26.87 -18.17
N GLU A 432 10.96 -26.62 -19.00
CA GLU A 432 10.78 -26.04 -20.33
C GLU A 432 9.99 -26.97 -21.28
N THR A 433 10.04 -28.29 -21.06
CA THR A 433 9.18 -29.26 -21.75
C THR A 433 7.70 -29.02 -21.45
N SER A 434 7.36 -28.72 -20.20
CA SER A 434 6.00 -28.42 -19.76
C SER A 434 5.52 -27.07 -20.26
N ARG A 435 6.43 -26.09 -20.37
CA ARG A 435 6.15 -24.79 -21.01
C ARG A 435 5.84 -24.87 -22.48
N ALA A 436 6.46 -25.81 -23.20
CA ALA A 436 6.26 -26.03 -24.63
C ALA A 436 4.97 -26.80 -24.95
N TYR A 437 4.12 -27.07 -23.93
CA TYR A 437 2.82 -27.70 -24.11
C TYR A 437 1.99 -26.98 -25.19
N GLY A 438 1.54 -27.73 -26.20
CA GLY A 438 0.84 -27.23 -27.39
C GLY A 438 1.69 -27.13 -28.66
N ALA A 439 3.02 -27.03 -28.54
CA ALA A 439 3.95 -27.13 -29.67
C ALA A 439 4.48 -28.56 -29.87
N ASP A 440 4.53 -29.35 -28.79
CA ASP A 440 4.97 -30.75 -28.81
C ASP A 440 3.85 -31.65 -28.26
N SER A 441 3.33 -32.54 -29.11
CA SER A 441 2.25 -33.48 -28.77
C SER A 441 2.71 -34.67 -27.94
N SER A 442 4.02 -34.81 -27.68
CA SER A 442 4.58 -35.91 -26.87
C SER A 442 4.59 -35.65 -25.37
N VAL A 443 4.25 -34.44 -24.93
CA VAL A 443 4.30 -34.03 -23.53
C VAL A 443 3.14 -34.65 -22.74
N ASP A 444 3.46 -35.34 -21.65
CA ASP A 444 2.47 -35.91 -20.71
C ASP A 444 1.64 -34.79 -20.05
N LEU A 445 0.33 -34.77 -20.34
CA LEU A 445 -0.62 -33.79 -19.81
C LEU A 445 -0.62 -33.76 -18.28
N ASP A 446 -0.59 -34.91 -17.62
CA ASP A 446 -0.64 -34.98 -16.15
C ASP A 446 0.66 -34.45 -15.53
N ALA A 447 1.80 -34.59 -16.22
CA ALA A 447 3.05 -33.97 -15.79
C ALA A 447 2.98 -32.44 -15.84
N VAL A 448 2.45 -31.86 -16.92
CA VAL A 448 2.28 -30.41 -17.04
C VAL A 448 1.34 -29.87 -15.96
N VAL A 449 0.22 -30.57 -15.70
CA VAL A 449 -0.72 -30.19 -14.63
C VAL A 449 -0.01 -30.19 -13.27
N ARG A 450 0.77 -31.22 -12.95
CA ARG A 450 1.55 -31.28 -11.70
C ARG A 450 2.55 -30.13 -11.58
N ASP A 451 3.24 -29.78 -12.67
CA ASP A 451 4.22 -28.69 -12.67
C ASP A 451 3.56 -27.32 -12.42
N VAL A 452 2.44 -27.04 -13.08
CA VAL A 452 1.68 -25.78 -12.89
C VAL A 452 1.14 -25.68 -11.47
N LEU A 453 0.53 -26.75 -10.94
CA LEU A 453 0.01 -26.77 -9.57
C LEU A 453 1.15 -26.68 -8.54
N GLY A 454 2.28 -27.35 -8.77
CA GLY A 454 3.47 -27.26 -7.93
C GLY A 454 4.08 -25.86 -7.92
N TRP A 455 4.06 -25.16 -9.04
CA TRP A 455 4.47 -23.76 -9.14
C TRP A 455 3.58 -22.80 -8.36
N LEU A 456 2.27 -23.02 -8.38
CA LEU A 456 1.30 -22.28 -7.54
C LEU A 456 1.49 -22.60 -6.05
N ALA A 457 1.92 -23.81 -5.71
CA ALA A 457 2.12 -24.25 -4.33
C ALA A 457 3.45 -23.82 -3.70
N ARG A 458 4.30 -23.06 -4.41
CA ARG A 458 5.55 -22.54 -3.85
C ARG A 458 5.26 -21.51 -2.77
N SER A 459 5.96 -21.60 -1.64
CA SER A 459 5.77 -20.75 -0.47
C SER A 459 6.02 -19.25 -0.71
N ASP A 460 6.76 -18.92 -1.77
CA ASP A 460 7.09 -17.55 -2.21
C ASP A 460 6.13 -17.02 -3.30
N ASN A 461 5.20 -17.85 -3.81
CA ASN A 461 4.17 -17.48 -4.77
C ASN A 461 2.78 -17.50 -4.13
N THR A 462 2.46 -16.48 -3.31
CA THR A 462 1.25 -16.47 -2.48
C THR A 462 0.08 -15.69 -3.08
N ALA A 463 0.31 -14.83 -4.07
CA ALA A 463 -0.66 -13.85 -4.55
C ALA A 463 -1.34 -14.24 -5.89
N TRP A 464 -1.54 -15.52 -6.19
CA TRP A 464 -2.19 -15.94 -7.44
C TRP A 464 -3.72 -16.06 -7.30
N LEU A 465 -4.42 -16.07 -8.44
CA LEU A 465 -5.86 -16.29 -8.57
C LEU A 465 -6.14 -17.43 -9.56
N LEU A 466 -6.91 -18.43 -9.11
CA LEU A 466 -7.53 -19.44 -9.97
C LEU A 466 -9.03 -19.16 -10.11
N ILE A 467 -9.54 -19.17 -11.34
CA ILE A 467 -10.96 -19.07 -11.63
C ILE A 467 -11.40 -20.37 -12.30
N PHE A 468 -12.12 -21.22 -11.56
CA PHE A 468 -12.75 -22.42 -12.10
C PHE A 468 -14.16 -22.08 -12.58
N ASP A 469 -14.38 -22.08 -13.89
CA ASP A 469 -15.68 -21.76 -14.50
C ASP A 469 -16.46 -23.03 -14.86
N ASN A 470 -17.78 -23.02 -14.62
CA ASN A 470 -18.72 -24.10 -14.97
C ASN A 470 -18.47 -25.46 -14.29
N VAL A 471 -18.10 -25.45 -13.01
CA VAL A 471 -17.90 -26.67 -12.22
C VAL A 471 -19.26 -27.27 -11.84
N ASP A 472 -19.83 -28.06 -12.74
CA ASP A 472 -21.18 -28.62 -12.59
C ASP A 472 -21.20 -30.16 -12.48
N ARG A 473 -20.04 -30.83 -12.55
CA ARG A 473 -19.88 -32.29 -12.50
C ARG A 473 -18.97 -32.74 -11.36
N GLU A 474 -19.28 -32.32 -10.14
CA GLU A 474 -18.47 -32.69 -8.96
C GLU A 474 -18.76 -34.12 -8.48
N TYR A 475 -17.72 -34.90 -8.14
CA TYR A 475 -17.85 -36.23 -7.57
C TYR A 475 -18.67 -36.24 -6.28
N SER A 476 -19.53 -37.25 -6.13
CA SER A 476 -20.28 -37.49 -4.89
C SER A 476 -20.35 -38.99 -4.63
N LYS A 477 -20.15 -39.40 -3.37
CA LYS A 477 -20.19 -40.81 -2.95
C LYS A 477 -21.50 -41.53 -3.32
N ASN A 478 -22.60 -40.77 -3.46
CA ASN A 478 -23.92 -41.27 -3.81
C ASN A 478 -24.34 -40.89 -5.25
N GLY A 479 -23.43 -40.33 -6.05
CA GLY A 479 -23.70 -39.88 -7.41
C GLY A 479 -23.58 -41.02 -8.43
N SER A 480 -24.40 -40.96 -9.48
CA SER A 480 -24.37 -41.90 -10.61
C SER A 480 -23.69 -41.33 -11.85
N ASP A 481 -23.10 -40.14 -11.76
CA ASP A 481 -22.43 -39.48 -12.88
C ASP A 481 -21.03 -40.06 -13.06
N ALA A 482 -20.84 -40.83 -14.13
CA ALA A 482 -19.59 -41.50 -14.46
C ALA A 482 -18.48 -40.52 -14.89
N ASP A 483 -18.86 -39.30 -15.30
CA ASP A 483 -17.93 -38.24 -15.74
C ASP A 483 -17.63 -37.24 -14.61
N ALA A 484 -18.11 -37.49 -13.39
CA ALA A 484 -17.90 -36.59 -12.26
C ALA A 484 -16.48 -36.72 -11.70
N TYR A 485 -15.89 -35.58 -11.31
CA TYR A 485 -14.51 -35.51 -10.83
C TYR A 485 -14.41 -34.71 -9.53
N ASP A 486 -13.34 -34.90 -8.76
CA ASP A 486 -13.11 -34.16 -7.51
C ASP A 486 -12.29 -32.90 -7.79
N ILE A 487 -12.93 -31.73 -7.70
CA ILE A 487 -12.22 -30.46 -7.90
C ILE A 487 -11.11 -30.22 -6.88
N LYS A 488 -11.18 -30.83 -5.68
CA LYS A 488 -10.19 -30.61 -4.61
C LYS A 488 -8.81 -31.10 -5.02
N CYS A 489 -8.73 -32.08 -5.92
CA CYS A 489 -7.46 -32.56 -6.49
C CYS A 489 -6.72 -31.47 -7.27
N TYR A 490 -7.40 -30.39 -7.68
CA TYR A 490 -6.87 -29.34 -8.53
C TYR A 490 -6.66 -28.00 -7.80
N LEU A 491 -6.91 -27.92 -6.49
CA LEU A 491 -6.78 -26.68 -5.68
C LEU A 491 -5.32 -26.34 -5.29
N SER A 492 -4.33 -26.72 -6.11
CA SER A 492 -2.86 -26.61 -5.93
C SER A 492 -2.26 -27.31 -4.69
N GLY A 493 -3.05 -27.59 -3.66
CA GLY A 493 -2.58 -28.15 -2.38
C GLY A 493 -1.96 -27.12 -1.44
N ALA A 494 -1.76 -25.87 -1.89
CA ALA A 494 -1.26 -24.77 -1.08
C ALA A 494 -2.37 -24.21 -0.17
N ASP A 495 -1.99 -23.77 1.04
CA ASP A 495 -2.88 -22.99 1.90
C ASP A 495 -2.74 -21.48 1.64
N HIS A 496 -2.44 -21.06 0.42
CA HIS A 496 -2.40 -19.65 0.02
C HIS A 496 -3.00 -19.48 -1.37
N GLY A 497 -3.05 -18.23 -1.84
CA GLY A 497 -3.71 -17.86 -3.09
C GLY A 497 -5.22 -17.72 -2.96
N SER A 498 -5.84 -17.34 -4.07
CA SER A 498 -7.26 -17.05 -4.16
C SER A 498 -7.92 -17.92 -5.20
N VAL A 499 -9.11 -18.44 -4.90
CA VAL A 499 -9.86 -19.34 -5.78
C VAL A 499 -11.29 -18.85 -5.92
N LEU A 500 -11.72 -18.59 -7.15
CA LEU A 500 -13.11 -18.32 -7.52
C LEU A 500 -13.68 -19.53 -8.25
N ILE A 501 -14.85 -20.02 -7.83
CA ILE A 501 -15.53 -21.15 -8.49
C ILE A 501 -16.91 -20.68 -8.95
N THR A 502 -17.24 -20.85 -10.24
CA THR A 502 -18.60 -20.67 -10.74
C THR A 502 -19.30 -22.02 -10.90
N THR A 503 -20.53 -22.14 -10.39
CA THR A 503 -21.25 -23.43 -10.38
C THR A 503 -22.77 -23.26 -10.30
N ARG A 504 -23.51 -24.32 -10.64
CA ARG A 504 -24.93 -24.51 -10.31
C ARG A 504 -25.14 -25.35 -9.05
N LEU A 505 -24.10 -26.00 -8.53
CA LEU A 505 -24.18 -26.99 -7.46
C LEU A 505 -24.12 -26.36 -6.06
N ALA A 506 -25.21 -26.45 -5.30
CA ALA A 506 -25.28 -26.01 -3.90
C ALA A 506 -24.22 -26.67 -3.01
N ARG A 507 -23.91 -27.95 -3.26
CA ARG A 507 -22.96 -28.71 -2.44
C ARG A 507 -21.52 -28.18 -2.46
N LEU A 508 -21.15 -27.34 -3.43
CA LEU A 508 -19.80 -26.75 -3.48
C LEU A 508 -19.63 -25.57 -2.52
N GLU A 509 -20.71 -25.01 -1.97
CA GLU A 509 -20.67 -23.92 -0.99
C GLU A 509 -19.85 -24.29 0.26
N GLN A 510 -19.77 -25.58 0.61
CA GLN A 510 -18.95 -26.04 1.74
C GLN A 510 -17.43 -25.86 1.56
N LEU A 511 -16.96 -25.52 0.34
CA LEU A 511 -15.54 -25.35 0.05
C LEU A 511 -14.97 -24.01 0.53
N GLY A 512 -15.81 -23.02 0.82
CA GLY A 512 -15.38 -21.66 1.13
C GLY A 512 -16.56 -20.71 1.39
N GLU A 513 -16.30 -19.41 1.31
CA GLU A 513 -17.38 -18.42 1.34
C GLU A 513 -18.19 -18.49 0.04
N SER A 514 -19.48 -18.19 0.07
CA SER A 514 -20.34 -18.40 -1.10
C SER A 514 -21.47 -17.38 -1.22
N GLN A 515 -21.93 -17.21 -2.46
CA GLN A 515 -23.05 -16.33 -2.79
C GLN A 515 -23.86 -16.92 -3.95
N GLU A 516 -25.19 -16.91 -3.79
CA GLU A 516 -26.12 -17.23 -4.87
C GLU A 516 -26.48 -15.97 -5.66
N LEU A 517 -26.12 -15.95 -6.95
CA LEU A 517 -26.51 -14.92 -7.89
C LEU A 517 -27.97 -15.09 -8.28
N GLY A 518 -28.77 -14.09 -7.92
CA GLY A 518 -30.16 -13.96 -8.32
C GLY A 518 -30.37 -13.23 -9.65
N LYS A 519 -31.65 -13.03 -9.95
CA LYS A 519 -32.15 -12.18 -11.04
C LYS A 519 -31.66 -10.75 -10.89
N VAL A 520 -31.55 -10.04 -12.01
CA VAL A 520 -31.24 -8.61 -12.01
C VAL A 520 -32.47 -7.78 -11.66
N ASP A 521 -32.24 -6.61 -11.07
CA ASP A 521 -33.30 -5.64 -10.84
C ASP A 521 -33.78 -4.98 -12.15
N LYS A 522 -34.83 -4.16 -12.08
CA LYS A 522 -35.39 -3.46 -13.24
C LYS A 522 -34.38 -2.54 -13.94
N ALA A 523 -33.52 -1.85 -13.18
CA ALA A 523 -32.56 -0.89 -13.72
C ALA A 523 -31.44 -1.62 -14.47
N GLN A 524 -30.92 -2.68 -13.88
CA GLN A 524 -29.94 -3.58 -14.49
C GLN A 524 -30.52 -4.30 -15.71
N ALA A 525 -31.76 -4.80 -15.63
CA ALA A 525 -32.44 -5.43 -16.76
C ALA A 525 -32.56 -4.47 -17.96
N LYS A 526 -32.95 -3.22 -17.70
CA LYS A 526 -33.00 -2.17 -18.72
C LYS A 526 -31.62 -1.91 -19.32
N ALA A 527 -30.60 -1.73 -18.48
CA ALA A 527 -29.23 -1.48 -18.95
C ALA A 527 -28.68 -2.64 -19.80
N ILE A 528 -28.98 -3.89 -19.45
CA ILE A 528 -28.58 -5.06 -20.25
C ILE A 528 -29.29 -5.02 -21.60
N PHE A 529 -30.59 -4.74 -21.62
CA PHE A 529 -31.33 -4.67 -22.88
C PHE A 529 -30.77 -3.58 -23.81
N GLU A 530 -30.56 -2.37 -23.28
CA GLU A 530 -30.03 -1.21 -24.01
C GLU A 530 -28.59 -1.42 -24.48
N SER A 531 -27.82 -2.31 -23.85
CA SER A 531 -26.48 -2.65 -24.34
C SER A 531 -26.48 -3.47 -25.63
N TRP A 532 -27.57 -4.18 -25.91
CA TRP A 532 -27.74 -5.02 -27.10
C TRP A 532 -28.63 -4.36 -28.16
N TYR A 533 -29.60 -3.54 -27.75
CA TYR A 533 -30.52 -2.85 -28.65
C TYR A 533 -30.30 -1.32 -28.61
N LYS A 534 -29.78 -0.75 -29.71
CA LYS A 534 -29.27 0.65 -29.75
C LYS A 534 -30.32 1.70 -30.15
N GLN A 535 -31.53 1.31 -30.54
CA GLN A 535 -32.56 2.27 -30.93
C GLN A 535 -33.35 2.76 -29.71
N ALA A 536 -33.89 3.97 -29.79
CA ALA A 536 -34.78 4.52 -28.77
C ALA A 536 -36.11 3.74 -28.76
N TYR A 537 -36.16 2.65 -27.99
CA TYR A 537 -37.37 1.83 -27.89
C TYR A 537 -38.30 2.37 -26.82
N ALA A 538 -39.45 2.89 -27.24
CA ALA A 538 -40.59 3.18 -26.37
C ALA A 538 -41.49 1.94 -26.26
N LEU A 539 -40.95 0.82 -25.80
CA LEU A 539 -41.69 -0.39 -25.43
C LEU A 539 -40.82 -1.15 -24.42
N GLY A 540 -41.23 -1.49 -23.21
CA GLY A 540 -42.41 -1.28 -22.40
C GLY A 540 -42.13 -2.16 -21.18
N GLU A 541 -42.37 -1.70 -19.95
CA GLU A 541 -42.08 -2.51 -18.75
C GLU A 541 -42.62 -3.95 -18.85
N GLN A 542 -43.61 -4.20 -19.70
CA GLN A 542 -44.16 -5.51 -20.03
C GLN A 542 -43.15 -6.52 -20.60
N LEU A 543 -42.25 -6.15 -21.54
CA LEU A 543 -41.29 -7.12 -22.10
C LEU A 543 -40.25 -7.52 -21.06
N LEU A 544 -39.60 -6.55 -20.42
CA LEU A 544 -38.65 -6.82 -19.33
C LEU A 544 -39.32 -7.55 -18.16
N GLY A 545 -40.59 -7.25 -17.87
CA GLY A 545 -41.40 -7.97 -16.90
C GLY A 545 -41.61 -9.44 -17.27
N ARG A 546 -41.82 -9.76 -18.56
CA ARG A 546 -41.93 -11.15 -19.05
C ARG A 546 -40.60 -11.91 -19.02
N LEU A 547 -39.47 -11.21 -19.16
CA LEU A 547 -38.13 -11.79 -19.10
C LEU A 547 -37.63 -12.00 -17.67
N ASP A 548 -38.40 -11.53 -16.67
CA ASP A 548 -38.29 -11.90 -15.26
C ASP A 548 -36.87 -11.74 -14.68
N GLY A 549 -36.16 -10.69 -15.13
CA GLY A 549 -34.82 -10.36 -14.64
C GLY A 549 -33.75 -11.42 -14.97
N LEU A 550 -33.96 -12.27 -15.98
CA LEU A 550 -32.99 -13.27 -16.44
C LEU A 550 -32.02 -12.64 -17.45
N PRO A 551 -30.73 -12.42 -17.10
CA PRO A 551 -29.79 -11.66 -17.92
C PRO A 551 -29.61 -12.20 -19.33
N LEU A 552 -29.43 -13.52 -19.48
CA LEU A 552 -29.25 -14.14 -20.79
C LEU A 552 -30.49 -13.98 -21.68
N ALA A 553 -31.69 -14.14 -21.12
CA ALA A 553 -32.94 -13.95 -21.86
C ALA A 553 -33.11 -12.50 -22.31
N ILE A 554 -32.74 -11.54 -21.45
CA ILE A 554 -32.75 -10.10 -21.77
C ILE A 554 -31.76 -9.77 -22.88
N ALA A 555 -30.53 -10.28 -22.80
CA ALA A 555 -29.53 -10.08 -23.84
C ALA A 555 -29.96 -10.67 -25.19
N GLN A 556 -30.52 -11.89 -25.18
CA GLN A 556 -31.02 -12.55 -26.39
C GLN A 556 -32.19 -11.78 -27.01
N ALA A 557 -33.13 -11.28 -26.19
CA ALA A 557 -34.24 -10.47 -26.68
C ALA A 557 -33.76 -9.16 -27.33
N GLY A 558 -32.81 -8.47 -26.70
CA GLY A 558 -32.20 -7.26 -27.25
C GLY A 558 -31.46 -7.53 -28.57
N ALA A 559 -30.68 -8.61 -28.64
CA ALA A 559 -29.96 -9.01 -29.85
C ALA A 559 -30.92 -9.36 -31.01
N TYR A 560 -31.97 -10.14 -30.73
CA TYR A 560 -32.97 -10.50 -31.72
C TYR A 560 -33.69 -9.28 -32.32
N LEU A 561 -34.04 -8.30 -31.47
CA LEU A 561 -34.67 -7.05 -31.93
C LEU A 561 -33.72 -6.16 -32.72
N GLN A 562 -32.41 -6.24 -32.48
CA GLN A 562 -31.41 -5.46 -33.21
C GLN A 562 -31.16 -6.00 -34.63
N GLU A 563 -31.40 -7.30 -34.84
CA GLU A 563 -31.33 -7.97 -36.15
C GLU A 563 -32.63 -7.89 -36.96
N SER A 564 -33.76 -7.59 -36.29
CA SER A 564 -35.08 -7.39 -36.89
C SER A 564 -35.23 -5.95 -37.41
#